data_AF-A0A8T5ST53-F1
#
_entry.id   AF-A0A8T5ST53-F1
#
_cell.length_a   1.000
_cell.length_b   1.000
_cell.length_c   1.000
_cell.angle_alpha   90.00
_cell.angle_beta   90.00
_cell.angle_gamma   90.00
#
_symmetry.space_group_name_H-M   'P 1'
#
loop_
_entity.id
_entity.type
_entity.pdbx_description
1 polymer ?
#
loop_
_entity_poly.entity_id
_entity_poly.type
_entity_poly.pdbx_seq_one_letter_code
_entity_poly.pdbx_strand_id
1 'polypeptide(L)'
;MSDRSVELEEIHSIVIQNPKEIPSETRKRFWKIVRQIKRNPRPDEQEVIKASEIRNILFNANRGRTYPLGPVLILETILGLLSLWGYIWALGTPLDWMGILTWGLSGWMSFVIRFILVFAVIAFLYPIGRVIAGNWAGIKLDGMCRDQYYEPTVKIDYVTFLKAHASKRKWFFFFAGFWTVITSLWLWIVGMILAGDYTALIPAIILSLFEGAVVLSGNPSPTKGEMGHYNREKRIERAWKKNLAGLIDTTEFD
;
A
#
# COMPACT_ATOMS: atom_id res chain seq x y z
N MET A 1 -22.80 -22.80 -14.63
CA MET A 1 -22.22 -22.02 -13.51
C MET A 1 -21.07 -22.81 -12.92
N SER A 2 -19.95 -22.17 -12.56
CA SER A 2 -18.85 -22.86 -11.88
C SER A 2 -19.19 -23.10 -10.41
N ASP A 3 -18.59 -24.11 -9.78
CA ASP A 3 -18.74 -24.36 -8.33
C ASP A 3 -18.35 -23.12 -7.50
N ARG A 4 -17.36 -22.35 -7.98
CA ARG A 4 -16.92 -21.10 -7.35
C ARG A 4 -17.99 -20.01 -7.42
N SER A 5 -18.73 -19.91 -8.53
CA SER A 5 -19.84 -18.96 -8.65
C SER A 5 -20.96 -19.28 -7.65
N VAL A 6 -21.30 -20.56 -7.48
CA VAL A 6 -22.30 -21.01 -6.50
C VAL A 6 -21.83 -20.67 -5.08
N GLU A 7 -20.56 -20.96 -4.77
CA GLU A 7 -19.99 -20.66 -3.45
C GLU A 7 -19.95 -19.15 -3.15
N LEU A 8 -19.66 -18.32 -4.16
CA LEU A 8 -19.70 -16.86 -4.02
C LEU A 8 -21.11 -16.34 -3.77
N GLU A 9 -22.14 -16.92 -4.41
CA GLU A 9 -23.55 -16.54 -4.15
C GLU A 9 -23.99 -16.91 -2.72
N GLU A 10 -23.61 -18.10 -2.24
CA GLU A 10 -23.85 -18.52 -0.85
C GLU A 10 -23.20 -17.52 0.13
N ILE A 11 -21.91 -17.22 -0.06
CA ILE A 11 -21.20 -16.24 0.78
C ILE A 11 -21.85 -14.87 0.70
N HIS A 12 -22.24 -14.42 -0.49
CA HIS A 12 -22.87 -13.12 -0.69
C HIS A 12 -24.18 -13.00 0.09
N SER A 13 -25.02 -14.04 0.06
CA SER A 13 -26.28 -14.07 0.82
C SER A 13 -26.06 -13.93 2.34
N ILE A 14 -25.01 -14.57 2.87
CA ILE A 14 -24.64 -14.48 4.29
C ILE A 14 -24.11 -13.06 4.61
N VAL A 15 -23.25 -12.52 3.74
CA VAL A 15 -22.58 -11.23 3.94
C VAL A 15 -23.56 -10.07 3.89
N ILE A 16 -24.58 -10.12 3.02
CA ILE A 16 -25.61 -9.06 2.94
C ILE A 16 -26.45 -8.98 4.21
N GLN A 17 -26.79 -10.12 4.82
CA GLN A 17 -27.68 -10.15 5.98
C GLN A 17 -27.05 -9.51 7.21
N ASN A 18 -25.79 -9.85 7.52
CA ASN A 18 -25.08 -9.26 8.65
C ASN A 18 -23.59 -9.09 8.33
N PRO A 19 -23.19 -7.98 7.69
CA PRO A 19 -21.82 -7.81 7.21
C PRO A 19 -20.79 -7.56 8.33
N LYS A 20 -21.24 -7.23 9.54
CA LYS A 20 -20.35 -6.99 10.69
C LYS A 20 -19.97 -8.28 11.42
N GLU A 21 -20.92 -9.21 11.55
CA GLU A 21 -20.77 -10.43 12.36
C GLU A 21 -20.70 -11.69 11.49
N ILE A 22 -19.82 -11.66 10.50
CA ILE A 22 -19.67 -12.80 9.59
C ILE A 22 -18.85 -13.90 10.25
N PRO A 23 -19.30 -15.17 10.22
CA PRO A 23 -18.53 -16.29 10.72
C PRO A 23 -17.12 -16.35 10.16
N SER A 24 -16.15 -16.71 11.00
CA SER A 24 -14.73 -16.80 10.63
C SER A 24 -14.51 -17.79 9.48
N GLU A 25 -15.26 -18.88 9.44
CA GLU A 25 -15.23 -19.89 8.37
C GLU A 25 -15.70 -19.31 7.03
N THR A 26 -16.77 -18.52 7.00
CA THR A 26 -17.25 -17.84 5.79
C THR A 26 -16.20 -16.87 5.25
N ARG A 27 -15.53 -16.11 6.13
CA ARG A 27 -14.41 -15.24 5.74
C ARG A 27 -13.25 -16.04 5.16
N LYS A 28 -12.89 -17.18 5.76
CA LYS A 28 -11.81 -18.06 5.26
C LYS A 28 -12.15 -18.62 3.88
N ARG A 29 -13.39 -19.10 3.67
CA ARG A 29 -13.90 -19.57 2.38
C ARG A 29 -13.80 -18.48 1.31
N PHE A 30 -14.32 -17.30 1.61
CA PHE A 30 -14.22 -16.13 0.72
C PHE A 30 -12.77 -15.84 0.29
N TRP A 31 -11.85 -15.70 1.24
CA TRP A 31 -10.44 -15.42 0.94
C TRP A 31 -9.71 -16.59 0.25
N LYS A 32 -10.22 -17.81 0.34
CA LYS A 32 -9.74 -18.96 -0.43
C LYS A 32 -10.14 -18.82 -1.91
N ILE A 33 -11.39 -18.50 -2.20
CA ILE A 33 -11.90 -18.28 -3.56
C ILE A 33 -11.16 -17.11 -4.22
N VAL A 34 -11.05 -15.97 -3.53
CA VAL A 34 -10.29 -14.81 -4.02
C VAL A 34 -8.85 -15.18 -4.39
N ARG A 35 -8.19 -16.02 -3.59
CA ARG A 35 -6.82 -16.49 -3.91
C ARG A 35 -6.80 -17.37 -5.16
N GLN A 36 -7.82 -18.18 -5.40
CA GLN A 36 -7.94 -18.98 -6.62
C GLN A 36 -8.14 -18.06 -7.84
N ILE A 37 -9.06 -17.09 -7.76
CA ILE A 37 -9.30 -16.10 -8.82
C ILE A 37 -7.98 -15.39 -9.19
N LYS A 38 -7.23 -14.89 -8.20
CA LYS A 38 -5.96 -14.20 -8.43
C LYS A 38 -4.87 -15.06 -9.09
N ARG A 39 -4.91 -16.38 -8.90
CA ARG A 39 -3.95 -17.34 -9.46
C ARG A 39 -4.35 -17.83 -10.85
N ASN A 40 -5.59 -17.59 -11.28
CA ASN A 40 -6.05 -17.94 -12.61
C ASN A 40 -5.57 -16.85 -13.61
N PRO A 41 -4.89 -17.21 -14.72
CA PRO A 41 -4.54 -16.30 -15.80
C PRO A 41 -5.73 -15.68 -16.53
N ARG A 42 -6.85 -16.40 -16.60
CA ARG A 42 -8.09 -15.99 -17.25
C ARG A 42 -9.26 -16.24 -16.29
N PRO A 43 -9.39 -15.44 -15.22
CA PRO A 43 -10.50 -15.59 -14.28
C PRO A 43 -11.82 -15.26 -14.99
N ASP A 44 -12.89 -15.95 -14.58
CA ASP A 44 -14.23 -15.65 -15.07
C ASP A 44 -14.69 -14.26 -14.63
N GLU A 45 -15.32 -13.52 -15.54
CA GLU A 45 -15.73 -12.13 -15.33
C GLU A 45 -16.78 -12.00 -14.22
N GLN A 46 -17.75 -12.93 -14.17
CA GLN A 46 -18.80 -12.91 -13.16
C GLN A 46 -18.24 -13.21 -11.77
N GLU A 47 -17.30 -14.17 -11.66
CA GLU A 47 -16.60 -14.45 -10.42
C GLU A 47 -15.85 -13.22 -9.88
N VAL A 48 -15.19 -12.46 -10.77
CA VAL A 48 -14.47 -11.24 -10.40
C VAL A 48 -15.41 -10.16 -9.87
N ILE A 49 -16.52 -9.92 -10.59
CA ILE A 49 -17.53 -8.93 -10.20
C ILE A 49 -18.12 -9.32 -8.83
N LYS A 50 -18.56 -10.56 -8.68
CA LYS A 50 -19.17 -11.03 -7.43
C LYS A 50 -18.22 -10.97 -6.24
N ALA A 51 -16.96 -11.39 -6.43
CA ALA A 51 -15.94 -11.29 -5.39
C ALA A 51 -15.66 -9.82 -5.00
N SER A 52 -15.73 -8.89 -5.95
CA SER A 52 -15.62 -7.45 -5.70
C SER A 52 -16.78 -6.88 -4.89
N GLU A 53 -18.01 -7.26 -5.22
CA GLU A 53 -19.22 -6.88 -4.47
C GLU A 53 -19.13 -7.30 -3.01
N ILE A 54 -18.84 -8.59 -2.76
CA ILE A 54 -18.66 -9.12 -1.41
C ILE A 54 -17.56 -8.35 -0.68
N ARG A 55 -16.39 -8.15 -1.32
CA ARG A 55 -15.27 -7.40 -0.71
C ARG A 55 -15.70 -5.99 -0.34
N ASN A 56 -16.47 -5.30 -1.18
CA ASN A 56 -16.89 -3.94 -0.93
C ASN A 56 -17.86 -3.84 0.24
N ILE A 57 -18.79 -4.79 0.37
CA ILE A 57 -19.66 -4.90 1.55
C ILE A 57 -18.82 -5.11 2.83
N LEU A 58 -17.90 -6.08 2.81
CA LEU A 58 -16.98 -6.34 3.93
C LEU A 58 -16.11 -5.13 4.27
N PHE A 59 -15.66 -4.41 3.25
CA PHE A 59 -14.82 -3.24 3.40
C PHE A 59 -15.58 -2.12 4.10
N ASN A 60 -16.79 -1.79 3.62
CA ASN A 60 -17.61 -0.73 4.22
C ASN A 60 -17.99 -1.06 5.66
N ALA A 61 -18.29 -2.33 5.96
CA ALA A 61 -18.61 -2.76 7.33
C ALA A 61 -17.43 -2.62 8.30
N ASN A 62 -16.20 -2.87 7.83
CA ASN A 62 -15.00 -2.83 8.68
C ASN A 62 -14.29 -1.46 8.72
N ARG A 63 -14.29 -0.71 7.61
CA ARG A 63 -13.51 0.53 7.43
C ARG A 63 -14.35 1.80 7.40
N GLY A 64 -15.67 1.66 7.27
CA GLY A 64 -16.59 2.78 7.16
C GLY A 64 -16.55 3.44 5.78
N ARG A 65 -16.66 4.77 5.77
CA ARG A 65 -16.91 5.56 4.56
C ARG A 65 -15.65 5.70 3.69
N THR A 66 -15.87 5.67 2.37
CA THR A 66 -14.87 6.06 1.36
C THR A 66 -15.13 7.50 0.95
N TYR A 67 -14.09 8.33 0.96
CA TYR A 67 -14.09 9.75 0.60
C TYR A 67 -13.57 9.94 -0.83
N PRO A 68 -13.96 11.03 -1.53
CA PRO A 68 -13.50 11.28 -2.89
C PRO A 68 -11.98 11.45 -2.93
N LEU A 69 -11.31 10.78 -3.86
CA LEU A 69 -9.84 10.77 -3.96
C LEU A 69 -9.25 12.17 -4.17
N GLY A 70 -9.77 12.91 -5.16
CA GLY A 70 -9.19 14.18 -5.60
C GLY A 70 -9.07 15.25 -4.50
N PRO A 71 -10.18 15.66 -3.86
CA PRO A 71 -10.13 16.69 -2.81
C PRO A 71 -9.24 16.32 -1.63
N VAL A 72 -9.26 15.06 -1.20
CA VAL A 72 -8.44 14.59 -0.08
C VAL A 72 -6.96 14.57 -0.47
N LEU A 73 -6.64 14.07 -1.66
CA LEU A 73 -5.26 14.04 -2.16
C LEU A 73 -4.68 15.45 -2.34
N ILE A 74 -5.49 16.42 -2.81
CA ILE A 74 -5.09 17.84 -2.90
C ILE A 74 -4.78 18.38 -1.50
N LEU A 75 -5.65 18.13 -0.52
CA LEU A 75 -5.45 18.57 0.86
C LEU A 75 -4.17 17.98 1.46
N GLU A 76 -3.97 16.67 1.34
CA GLU A 76 -2.75 16.00 1.81
C GLU A 76 -1.51 16.56 1.12
N THR A 77 -1.57 16.81 -0.20
CA THR A 77 -0.46 17.43 -0.93
C THR A 77 -0.13 18.81 -0.38
N ILE A 78 -1.14 19.66 -0.12
CA ILE A 78 -0.93 20.99 0.48
C ILE A 78 -0.28 20.87 1.87
N LEU A 79 -0.77 19.97 2.73
CA LEU A 79 -0.20 19.74 4.06
C LEU A 79 1.25 19.20 4.00
N GLY A 80 1.54 18.33 3.03
CA GLY A 80 2.90 17.84 2.76
C GLY A 80 3.82 18.97 2.31
N LEU A 81 3.37 19.86 1.42
CA LEU A 81 4.14 21.01 0.97
C LEU A 81 4.37 22.05 2.09
N LEU A 82 3.38 22.29 2.95
CA LEU A 82 3.54 23.14 4.14
C LEU A 82 4.55 22.55 5.13
N SER A 83 4.53 21.24 5.32
CA SER A 83 5.49 20.53 6.17
C SER A 83 6.91 20.59 5.59
N LEU A 84 7.04 20.47 4.26
CA LEU A 84 8.31 20.63 3.54
C LEU A 84 8.84 22.05 3.70
N TRP A 85 7.98 23.06 3.54
CA TRP A 85 8.35 24.45 3.76
C TRP A 85 8.84 24.68 5.19
N GLY A 86 8.13 24.13 6.18
CA GLY A 86 8.55 24.15 7.57
C GLY A 86 9.91 23.48 7.79
N TYR A 87 10.17 22.34 7.14
CA TYR A 87 11.47 21.65 7.21
C TYR A 87 12.58 22.54 6.65
N ILE A 88 12.40 23.11 5.45
CA ILE A 88 13.36 24.02 4.81
C ILE A 88 13.61 25.24 5.71
N TRP A 89 12.57 25.83 6.30
CA TRP A 89 12.72 26.92 7.25
C TRP A 89 13.53 26.50 8.49
N ALA A 90 13.25 25.33 9.04
CA ALA A 90 13.97 24.80 10.19
C ALA A 90 15.46 24.52 9.88
N LEU A 91 15.85 24.33 8.62
CA LEU A 91 17.26 24.22 8.20
C LEU A 91 18.08 25.50 8.47
N GLY A 92 17.43 26.66 8.64
CA GLY A 92 18.10 27.93 8.95
C GLY A 92 18.86 27.96 10.29
N THR A 93 18.63 26.99 11.18
CA THR A 93 19.36 26.85 12.46
C THR A 93 20.39 25.72 12.35
N PRO A 94 21.64 25.96 11.95
CA PRO A 94 22.57 24.88 11.61
C PRO A 94 22.79 23.91 12.78
N LEU A 95 22.85 22.61 12.46
CA LEU A 95 23.19 21.55 13.42
C LEU A 95 24.59 21.05 13.10
N ASP A 96 25.48 21.07 14.10
CA ASP A 96 26.80 20.45 13.98
C ASP A 96 26.68 18.93 14.16
N TRP A 97 26.56 18.21 13.06
CA TRP A 97 26.43 16.76 13.06
C TRP A 97 27.67 16.03 13.58
N MET A 98 28.86 16.65 13.55
CA MET A 98 30.07 16.07 14.14
C MET A 98 30.03 16.10 15.67
N GLY A 99 29.32 17.08 16.24
CA GLY A 99 29.12 17.28 17.67
C GLY A 99 27.78 16.78 18.21
N ILE A 100 27.17 15.73 17.63
CA ILE A 100 25.81 15.30 18.03
C ILE A 100 25.66 15.01 19.54
N LEU A 101 26.71 14.48 20.18
CA LEU A 101 26.71 14.17 21.62
C LEU A 101 26.87 15.42 22.51
N THR A 102 27.29 16.55 21.95
CA THR A 102 27.48 17.82 22.67
C THR A 102 26.35 18.81 22.41
N TRP A 103 25.31 18.42 21.67
CA TRP A 103 24.14 19.26 21.45
C TRP A 103 23.47 19.61 22.77
N GLY A 104 23.31 20.92 23.00
CA GLY A 104 22.45 21.44 24.05
C GLY A 104 20.97 21.27 23.70
N LEU A 105 20.10 21.72 24.60
CA LEU A 105 18.64 21.63 24.44
C LEU A 105 18.14 22.22 23.11
N SER A 106 18.71 23.34 22.65
CA SER A 106 18.33 23.98 21.38
C SER A 106 18.62 23.12 20.15
N GLY A 107 19.76 22.40 20.15
CA GLY A 107 20.13 21.48 19.08
C GLY A 107 19.17 20.30 19.01
N TRP A 108 18.89 19.68 20.16
CA TRP A 108 17.93 18.58 20.26
C TRP A 108 16.51 19.00 19.84
N MET A 109 16.04 20.18 20.27
CA MET A 109 14.74 20.69 19.86
C MET A 109 14.66 20.96 18.36
N SER A 110 15.71 21.53 17.78
CA SER A 110 15.78 21.78 16.32
C SER A 110 15.76 20.46 15.54
N PHE A 111 16.51 19.45 16.00
CA PHE A 111 16.49 18.11 15.42
C PHE A 111 15.09 17.47 15.51
N VAL A 112 14.44 17.51 16.67
CA VAL A 112 13.09 16.94 16.86
C VAL A 112 12.07 17.62 15.94
N ILE A 113 12.12 18.95 15.83
CA ILE A 113 11.23 19.70 14.94
C ILE A 113 11.45 19.26 13.48
N ARG A 114 12.71 19.22 13.02
CA ARG A 114 13.04 18.74 11.66
C ARG A 114 12.54 17.32 11.42
N PHE A 115 12.73 16.44 12.40
CA PHE A 115 12.32 15.04 12.33
C PHE A 115 10.80 14.93 12.19
N ILE A 116 10.03 15.64 13.02
CA ILE A 116 8.56 15.68 12.92
C ILE A 116 8.11 16.18 11.54
N LEU A 117 8.74 17.24 11.03
CA LEU A 117 8.41 17.80 9.71
C LEU A 117 8.73 16.82 8.58
N VAL A 118 9.87 16.12 8.63
CA VAL A 118 10.20 15.05 7.68
C VAL A 118 9.15 13.94 7.71
N PHE A 119 8.76 13.47 8.90
CA PHE A 119 7.71 12.45 9.03
C PHE A 119 6.36 12.94 8.50
N ALA A 120 6.00 14.20 8.75
CA ALA A 120 4.79 14.80 8.21
C ALA A 120 4.81 14.83 6.67
N VAL A 121 5.92 15.23 6.05
CA VAL A 121 6.06 15.17 4.58
C VAL A 121 5.88 13.75 4.06
N ILE A 122 6.57 12.77 4.66
CA ILE A 122 6.46 11.36 4.24
C ILE A 122 5.02 10.86 4.36
N ALA A 123 4.35 11.13 5.48
CA ALA A 123 2.99 10.69 5.73
C ALA A 123 1.97 11.32 4.77
N PHE A 124 2.06 12.64 4.54
CA PHE A 124 1.13 13.33 3.66
C PHE A 124 1.37 13.07 2.17
N LEU A 125 2.61 12.80 1.76
CA LEU A 125 2.92 12.46 0.37
C LEU A 125 2.86 10.95 0.09
N TYR A 126 2.63 10.10 1.10
CA TYR A 126 2.51 8.65 0.93
C TYR A 126 1.40 8.24 -0.05
N PRO A 127 0.17 8.80 -0.01
CA PRO A 127 -0.90 8.42 -0.93
C PRO A 127 -0.58 8.72 -2.40
N ILE A 128 0.28 9.70 -2.69
CA ILE A 128 0.74 10.01 -4.05
C ILE A 128 1.47 8.80 -4.66
N GLY A 129 2.31 8.13 -3.88
CA GLY A 129 3.00 6.91 -4.32
C GLY A 129 2.03 5.80 -4.75
N ARG A 130 0.92 5.63 -4.02
CA ARG A 130 -0.14 4.68 -4.37
C ARG A 130 -0.88 5.10 -5.65
N VAL A 131 -1.11 6.39 -5.86
CA VAL A 131 -1.75 6.91 -7.08
C VAL A 131 -0.87 6.66 -8.29
N ILE A 132 0.43 6.96 -8.21
CA ILE A 132 1.41 6.70 -9.27
C ILE A 132 1.48 5.20 -9.56
N ALA A 133 1.61 4.37 -8.52
CA ALA A 133 1.66 2.91 -8.66
C ALA A 133 0.38 2.34 -9.28
N GLY A 134 -0.79 2.86 -8.88
CA GLY A 134 -2.09 2.45 -9.42
C GLY A 134 -2.23 2.76 -10.90
N ASN A 135 -1.90 3.99 -11.29
CA ASN A 135 -1.90 4.42 -12.69
C ASN A 135 -0.96 3.58 -13.56
N TRP A 136 0.27 3.34 -13.09
CA TRP A 136 1.23 2.47 -13.80
C TRP A 136 0.75 1.01 -13.92
N ALA A 137 0.14 0.47 -12.86
CA ALA A 137 -0.34 -0.90 -12.83
C ALA A 137 -1.68 -1.10 -13.57
N GLY A 138 -2.38 -0.02 -13.94
CA GLY A 138 -3.75 -0.08 -14.47
C GLY A 138 -4.78 -0.48 -13.41
N ILE A 139 -4.51 -0.20 -12.14
CA ILE A 139 -5.38 -0.49 -10.99
C ILE A 139 -6.04 0.83 -10.59
N LYS A 140 -7.37 0.90 -10.72
CA LYS A 140 -8.12 2.10 -10.35
C LYS A 140 -8.24 2.22 -8.83
N LEU A 141 -8.39 3.46 -8.38
CA LEU A 141 -8.51 3.82 -6.98
C LEU A 141 -9.90 4.44 -6.78
N ASP A 142 -10.69 3.84 -5.89
CA ASP A 142 -12.08 4.25 -5.62
C ASP A 142 -12.14 5.58 -4.84
N GLY A 143 -11.16 5.83 -3.99
CA GLY A 143 -11.21 6.94 -3.04
C GLY A 143 -10.24 6.81 -1.89
N MET A 144 -10.32 7.73 -0.93
CA MET A 144 -9.59 7.69 0.33
C MET A 144 -10.42 7.00 1.41
N CYS A 145 -9.77 6.25 2.27
CA CYS A 145 -10.39 5.50 3.36
C CYS A 145 -9.44 5.42 4.55
N ARG A 146 -9.90 4.85 5.67
CA ARG A 146 -9.04 4.54 6.81
C ARG A 146 -8.46 3.13 6.68
N ASP A 147 -7.20 2.99 7.07
CA ASP A 147 -6.50 1.70 7.10
C ASP A 147 -6.79 0.92 8.40
N GLN A 148 -5.93 -0.05 8.77
CA GLN A 148 -6.04 -0.80 10.03
C GLN A 148 -5.62 -0.05 11.29
N TYR A 149 -4.84 1.00 11.13
CA TYR A 149 -4.36 1.87 12.20
C TYR A 149 -5.09 3.22 12.22
N TYR A 150 -6.19 3.33 11.46
CA TYR A 150 -6.99 4.55 11.26
C TYR A 150 -6.27 5.68 10.52
N GLU A 151 -5.20 5.36 9.80
CA GLU A 151 -4.46 6.29 8.95
C GLU A 151 -5.15 6.47 7.60
N PRO A 152 -5.07 7.67 6.98
CA PRO A 152 -5.52 7.89 5.62
C PRO A 152 -4.79 6.96 4.64
N THR A 153 -5.56 6.25 3.82
CA THR A 153 -5.03 5.38 2.78
C THR A 153 -5.97 5.35 1.59
N VAL A 154 -5.53 4.74 0.49
CA VAL A 154 -6.31 4.67 -0.74
C VAL A 154 -7.07 3.34 -0.82
N LYS A 155 -8.38 3.43 -1.09
CA LYS A 155 -9.21 2.27 -1.44
C LYS A 155 -8.98 1.89 -2.89
N ILE A 156 -8.49 0.67 -3.09
CA ILE A 156 -8.31 0.06 -4.41
C ILE A 156 -9.67 -0.41 -4.95
N ASP A 157 -9.96 -0.13 -6.23
CA ASP A 157 -11.06 -0.77 -6.97
C ASP A 157 -10.74 -2.25 -7.16
N TYR A 158 -11.57 -3.12 -6.57
CA TYR A 158 -11.24 -4.53 -6.50
C TYR A 158 -11.40 -5.26 -7.84
N VAL A 159 -12.25 -4.76 -8.73
CA VAL A 159 -12.44 -5.34 -10.07
C VAL A 159 -11.16 -5.16 -10.90
N THR A 160 -10.72 -3.91 -11.08
CA THR A 160 -9.48 -3.63 -11.82
C THR A 160 -8.27 -4.27 -11.17
N PHE A 161 -8.24 -4.34 -9.84
CA PHE A 161 -7.20 -5.06 -9.12
C PHE A 161 -7.18 -6.56 -9.45
N LEU A 162 -8.31 -7.27 -9.39
CA LEU A 162 -8.33 -8.72 -9.69
C LEU A 162 -7.99 -9.02 -11.15
N LYS A 163 -8.37 -8.13 -12.08
CA LYS A 163 -8.05 -8.25 -13.51
C LYS A 163 -6.61 -7.88 -13.85
N ALA A 164 -5.96 -7.03 -13.05
CA ALA A 164 -4.58 -6.64 -13.30
C ALA A 164 -3.66 -7.86 -13.26
N HIS A 165 -2.70 -7.90 -14.19
CA HIS A 165 -1.71 -8.98 -14.27
C HIS A 165 -0.96 -9.17 -12.94
N ALA A 166 -0.67 -10.42 -12.56
CA ALA A 166 -0.08 -10.73 -11.25
C ALA A 166 1.25 -9.99 -11.00
N SER A 167 2.09 -9.83 -12.03
CA SER A 167 3.33 -9.03 -11.93
C SER A 167 3.03 -7.55 -11.60
N LYS A 168 2.03 -6.94 -12.23
CA LYS A 168 1.65 -5.54 -11.98
C LYS A 168 1.11 -5.35 -10.56
N ARG A 169 0.26 -6.26 -10.06
CA ARG A 169 -0.23 -6.23 -8.67
C ARG A 169 0.89 -6.32 -7.64
N LYS A 170 1.85 -7.21 -7.86
CA LYS A 170 3.02 -7.33 -6.99
C LYS A 170 3.79 -6.01 -6.93
N TRP A 171 4.14 -5.47 -8.10
CA TRP A 171 4.93 -4.23 -8.18
C TRP A 171 4.16 -3.01 -7.68
N PHE A 172 2.83 -2.97 -7.81
CA PHE A 172 1.99 -1.95 -7.18
C PHE A 172 2.28 -1.82 -5.68
N PHE A 173 2.25 -2.94 -4.93
CA PHE A 173 2.52 -2.94 -3.49
C PHE A 173 3.98 -2.59 -3.16
N PHE A 174 4.92 -3.03 -4.00
CA PHE A 174 6.32 -2.66 -3.81
C PHE A 174 6.53 -1.15 -3.93
N PHE A 175 6.08 -0.56 -5.05
CA PHE A 175 6.23 0.87 -5.30
C PHE A 175 5.46 1.71 -4.27
N ALA A 176 4.26 1.27 -3.86
CA ALA A 176 3.48 1.95 -2.85
C ALA A 176 4.21 2.08 -1.51
N GLY A 177 4.85 1.01 -1.02
CA GLY A 177 5.64 1.08 0.23
C GLY A 177 6.94 1.87 0.03
N PHE A 178 7.69 1.52 -1.02
CA PHE A 178 9.01 2.08 -1.30
C PHE A 178 8.99 3.59 -1.60
N TRP A 179 7.82 4.15 -1.92
CA TRP A 179 7.62 5.59 -2.06
C TRP A 179 8.02 6.39 -0.81
N THR A 180 7.84 5.82 0.39
CA THR A 180 8.24 6.47 1.64
C THR A 180 9.77 6.62 1.73
N VAL A 181 10.51 5.60 1.30
CA VAL A 181 11.98 5.62 1.17
C VAL A 181 12.41 6.66 0.14
N ILE A 182 11.79 6.67 -1.05
CA ILE A 182 12.09 7.65 -2.10
C ILE A 182 11.90 9.09 -1.59
N THR A 183 10.77 9.36 -0.94
CA THR A 183 10.47 10.69 -0.38
C THR A 183 11.50 11.10 0.67
N SER A 184 11.87 10.18 1.57
CA SER A 184 12.87 10.44 2.60
C SER A 184 14.27 10.67 2.03
N LEU A 185 14.69 9.90 1.02
CA LEU A 185 15.98 10.09 0.34
C LEU A 185 16.03 11.41 -0.41
N TRP A 186 14.93 11.81 -1.06
CA TRP A 186 14.83 13.11 -1.72
C TRP A 186 14.95 14.26 -0.71
N LEU A 187 14.27 14.18 0.44
CA LEU A 187 14.40 15.17 1.52
C LEU A 187 15.81 15.24 2.10
N TRP A 188 16.51 14.11 2.18
CA TRP A 188 17.91 14.08 2.60
C TRP A 188 18.81 14.80 1.59
N ILE A 189 18.63 14.56 0.30
CA ILE A 189 19.38 15.28 -0.75
C ILE A 189 19.15 16.80 -0.61
N VAL A 190 17.90 17.24 -0.42
CA VAL A 190 17.58 18.65 -0.18
C VAL A 190 18.26 19.18 1.08
N GLY A 191 18.19 18.45 2.20
CA GLY A 191 18.81 18.82 3.47
C GLY A 191 20.34 18.93 3.38
N MET A 192 20.99 18.00 2.67
CA MET A 192 22.43 18.01 2.43
C MET A 192 22.86 19.20 1.59
N ILE A 193 22.17 19.49 0.49
CA ILE A 193 22.51 20.61 -0.41
C ILE A 193 22.35 21.95 0.31
N LEU A 194 21.29 22.12 1.10
CA LEU A 194 20.97 23.41 1.72
C LEU A 194 21.72 23.67 3.02
N ALA A 195 22.00 22.65 3.83
CA ALA A 195 22.51 22.83 5.19
C ALA A 195 23.42 21.71 5.70
N GLY A 196 23.83 20.75 4.85
CA GLY A 196 24.56 19.56 5.31
C GLY A 196 23.78 18.72 6.31
N ASP A 197 22.44 18.68 6.19
CA ASP A 197 21.56 18.05 7.16
C ASP A 197 21.28 16.56 6.90
N TYR A 198 21.45 15.73 7.93
CA TYR A 198 21.24 14.29 7.88
C TYR A 198 19.89 13.82 8.46
N THR A 199 19.01 14.73 8.91
CA THR A 199 17.78 14.36 9.63
C THR A 199 16.91 13.41 8.80
N ALA A 200 16.74 13.71 7.51
CA ALA A 200 15.93 12.89 6.61
C ALA A 200 16.60 11.58 6.15
N LEU A 201 17.91 11.42 6.37
CA LEU A 201 18.61 10.16 6.10
C LEU A 201 18.22 9.08 7.10
N ILE A 202 17.98 9.47 8.36
CA ILE A 202 17.62 8.55 9.45
C ILE A 202 16.36 7.73 9.10
N PRO A 203 15.19 8.35 8.79
CA PRO A 203 14.02 7.59 8.36
C PRO A 203 14.27 6.82 7.07
N ALA A 204 15.05 7.34 6.11
CA ALA A 204 15.36 6.61 4.88
C ALA A 204 16.08 5.28 5.15
N ILE A 205 17.08 5.27 6.04
CA ILE A 205 17.80 4.07 6.46
C ILE A 205 16.86 3.12 7.23
N ILE A 206 16.12 3.63 8.22
CA ILE A 206 15.21 2.81 9.04
C ILE A 206 14.15 2.14 8.17
N LEU A 207 13.50 2.90 7.28
CA LEU A 207 12.49 2.37 6.35
C LEU A 207 13.11 1.36 5.38
N SER A 208 14.29 1.65 4.82
CA SER A 208 14.98 0.72 3.91
C SER A 208 15.32 -0.61 4.59
N LEU A 209 15.82 -0.57 5.84
CA LEU A 209 16.12 -1.76 6.62
C LEU A 209 14.85 -2.54 6.96
N PHE A 210 13.79 -1.85 7.38
CA PHE A 210 12.51 -2.49 7.72
C PHE A 210 11.85 -3.13 6.49
N GLU A 211 11.67 -2.37 5.40
CA GLU A 211 11.08 -2.85 4.15
C GLU A 211 11.94 -3.96 3.54
N GLY A 212 13.25 -3.78 3.51
CA GLY A 212 14.22 -4.78 3.05
C GLY A 212 14.13 -6.08 3.85
N ALA A 213 14.11 -6.00 5.19
CA ALA A 213 13.95 -7.18 6.05
C ALA A 213 12.62 -7.91 5.79
N VAL A 214 11.51 -7.18 5.58
CA VAL A 214 10.23 -7.79 5.23
C VAL A 214 10.30 -8.49 3.87
N VAL A 215 10.83 -7.84 2.84
CA VAL A 215 10.99 -8.41 1.50
C VAL A 215 11.87 -9.66 1.54
N LEU A 216 13.01 -9.61 2.23
CA LEU A 216 13.96 -10.72 2.36
C LEU A 216 13.37 -11.90 3.15
N SER A 217 12.60 -11.64 4.21
CA SER A 217 11.92 -12.70 4.98
C SER A 217 10.88 -13.49 4.18
N GLY A 218 10.38 -12.91 3.08
CA GLY A 218 9.29 -13.50 2.29
C GLY A 218 7.97 -13.68 3.05
N ASN A 219 7.81 -13.06 4.23
CA ASN A 219 6.65 -13.18 5.09
C ASN A 219 5.47 -12.35 4.55
N PRO A 220 4.29 -12.94 4.25
CA PRO A 220 3.14 -12.25 3.67
C PRO A 220 2.14 -11.72 4.74
N SER A 221 2.58 -11.56 5.98
CA SER A 221 1.74 -11.12 7.10
C SER A 221 1.12 -9.74 6.84
N PRO A 222 -0.17 -9.54 7.16
CA PRO A 222 -0.84 -8.24 7.04
C PRO A 222 -0.26 -7.17 8.00
N THR A 223 0.44 -7.58 9.05
CA THR A 223 1.12 -6.65 9.99
C THR A 223 2.42 -6.08 9.44
N LYS A 224 2.87 -6.52 8.26
CA LYS A 224 4.12 -6.07 7.62
C LYS A 224 3.89 -5.04 6.50
N GLY A 225 2.73 -4.37 6.54
CA GLY A 225 2.37 -3.30 5.61
C GLY A 225 2.38 -3.73 4.14
N GLU A 226 2.73 -2.79 3.26
CA GLU A 226 2.75 -2.98 1.80
C GLU A 226 3.76 -4.06 1.37
N MET A 227 4.91 -4.18 2.04
CA MET A 227 5.90 -5.22 1.73
C MET A 227 5.43 -6.63 2.07
N GLY A 228 4.56 -6.78 3.09
CA GLY A 228 3.83 -8.02 3.33
C GLY A 228 2.86 -8.37 2.19
N HIS A 229 2.16 -7.37 1.66
CA HIS A 229 1.30 -7.53 0.49
C HIS A 229 2.10 -7.88 -0.78
N TYR A 230 3.26 -7.25 -1.00
CA TYR A 230 4.20 -7.60 -2.07
C TYR A 230 4.60 -9.09 -2.00
N ASN A 231 5.01 -9.58 -0.82
CA ASN A 231 5.40 -10.98 -0.65
C ASN A 231 4.23 -11.94 -0.93
N ARG A 232 3.01 -11.57 -0.54
CA ARG A 232 1.79 -12.34 -0.86
C ARG A 232 1.55 -12.41 -2.36
N GLU A 233 1.60 -11.27 -3.05
CA GLU A 233 1.39 -11.21 -4.50
C GLU A 233 2.54 -11.88 -5.26
N LYS A 234 3.78 -11.85 -4.75
CA LYS A 234 4.92 -12.62 -5.30
C LYS A 234 4.66 -14.13 -5.28
N ARG A 235 4.06 -14.66 -4.21
CA ARG A 235 3.65 -16.09 -4.15
C ARG A 235 2.51 -16.38 -5.13
N ILE A 236 1.57 -15.47 -5.28
CA ILE A 236 0.46 -15.58 -6.25
C ILE A 236 0.99 -15.56 -7.68
N GLU A 237 1.93 -14.66 -8.00
CA GLU A 237 2.54 -14.56 -9.33
C GLU A 237 3.25 -15.85 -9.74
N ARG A 238 3.98 -16.50 -8.82
CA ARG A 238 4.61 -17.80 -9.10
C ARG A 238 3.59 -18.87 -9.51
N ALA A 239 2.50 -18.98 -8.76
CA ALA A 239 1.43 -19.93 -9.08
C ALA A 239 0.72 -19.54 -10.39
N TRP A 240 0.50 -18.25 -10.61
CA TRP A 240 -0.10 -17.71 -11.82
C TRP A 240 0.73 -18.03 -13.07
N LYS A 241 2.06 -17.85 -13.01
CA LYS A 241 2.99 -18.19 -14.10
C LYS A 241 2.99 -19.68 -14.42
N LYS A 242 2.92 -20.54 -13.39
CA LYS A 242 2.81 -21.99 -13.58
C LYS A 242 1.51 -22.36 -14.31
N ASN A 243 0.39 -21.77 -13.90
CA ASN A 243 -0.90 -22.00 -14.54
C ASN A 243 -0.94 -21.46 -15.98
N LEU A 244 -0.27 -20.33 -16.25
CA LEU A 244 -0.16 -19.79 -17.60
C LEU A 244 0.64 -20.71 -18.51
N ALA A 245 1.78 -21.23 -18.04
CA ALA A 245 2.59 -22.17 -18.82
C ALA A 245 1.78 -23.42 -19.21
N GLY A 246 1.05 -24.01 -18.26
CA GLY A 246 0.20 -25.18 -18.54
C GLY A 246 -0.94 -24.90 -19.54
N LEU A 247 -1.43 -23.65 -19.63
CA LEU A 247 -2.42 -23.27 -20.63
C LEU A 247 -1.81 -23.14 -22.04
N ILE A 248 -0.58 -22.63 -22.13
CA ILE A 248 0.14 -22.48 -23.40
C ILE A 248 0.45 -23.88 -23.96
N ASP A 249 0.95 -24.78 -23.11
CA ASP A 249 1.26 -26.15 -23.50
C ASP A 249 0.01 -26.86 -24.05
N THR A 250 -1.17 -26.70 -23.43
CA THR A 250 -2.41 -27.33 -23.94
C THR A 250 -2.89 -26.77 -25.28
N THR A 251 -2.64 -25.49 -25.57
CA THR A 251 -3.07 -24.87 -26.83
C THR A 251 -2.16 -25.17 -28.02
N GLU A 252 -0.97 -25.75 -27.81
CA GLU A 252 -0.08 -26.18 -28.89
C GLU A 252 -0.35 -27.63 -29.36
N PHE A 253 -1.22 -28.37 -28.64
CA PHE A 253 -1.61 -29.75 -28.98
C PHE A 253 -3.04 -29.91 -29.50
N ASP A 254 -3.81 -28.81 -29.58
CA ASP A 254 -5.16 -28.74 -30.19
C ASP A 254 -5.10 -28.02 -31.55
#